data_AF-A0A078JJJ8-F1
#
_entry.id   AF-A0A078JJJ8-F1
#
_cell.length_a   1.000
_cell.length_b   1.000
_cell.length_c   1.000
_cell.angle_alpha   90.00
_cell.angle_beta   90.00
_cell.angle_gamma   90.00
#
_symmetry.space_group_name_H-M   'P 1'
#
loop_
_entity.id
_entity.type
_entity.pdbx_description
1 polymer ?
#
loop_
_entity_poly.entity_id
_entity_poly.type
_entity_poly.pdbx_seq_one_letter_code
_entity_poly.pdbx_strand_id
1 'polypeptide(L)'
;MQTAGKLFGSAISPDWTDTVVSLLQPARSRLDSVLQKMVFQMVLYSIWREHNSRRHGGVWVTRLTTAKNSRSIDKLFRNRISSLCYARAHPLKGLMKRWFEVT
;
A
#
# COMPACT_ATOMS: atom_id res chain seq x y z
N MET A 1 -5.52 -6.48 10.04
CA MET A 1 -5.03 -5.16 10.49
C MET A 1 -3.59 -5.19 11.05
N GLN A 2 -2.86 -6.31 11.02
CA GLN A 2 -1.48 -6.40 11.56
C GLN A 2 -0.41 -5.73 10.66
N THR A 3 -0.67 -5.61 9.36
CA THR A 3 0.23 -5.00 8.36
C THR A 3 0.49 -3.52 8.59
N ALA A 4 -0.56 -2.75 8.84
CA ALA A 4 -0.46 -1.31 9.02
C ALA A 4 0.38 -0.96 10.25
N GLY A 5 0.19 -1.67 11.37
CA GLY A 5 0.97 -1.43 12.60
C GLY A 5 2.46 -1.76 12.45
N LYS A 6 2.81 -2.76 11.63
CA LYS A 6 4.21 -3.10 11.36
C LYS A 6 4.89 -2.15 10.35
N LEU A 7 4.14 -1.58 9.40
CA LEU A 7 4.66 -0.63 8.40
C LEU A 7 4.72 0.81 8.91
N PHE A 8 3.67 1.27 9.58
CA PHE A 8 3.49 2.67 10.01
C PHE A 8 3.77 2.87 11.51
N GLY A 9 3.97 1.79 12.26
CA GLY A 9 4.20 1.84 13.71
C GLY A 9 2.92 1.98 14.51
N SER A 10 3.05 2.30 15.80
CA SER A 10 1.91 2.48 16.72
C SER A 10 1.15 3.80 16.51
N ALA A 11 1.73 4.75 15.77
CA ALA A 11 1.15 6.06 15.51
C ALA A 11 0.27 6.06 14.24
N ILE A 12 -0.70 5.14 14.17
CA ILE A 12 -1.71 5.17 13.11
C ILE A 12 -2.78 6.17 13.53
N SER A 13 -2.69 7.39 13.01
CA SER A 13 -3.72 8.41 13.18
C SER A 13 -4.82 8.22 12.11
N PRO A 14 -6.11 8.41 12.46
CA PRO A 14 -7.17 8.52 11.46
C PRO A 14 -7.07 9.81 10.63
N ASP A 15 -6.24 10.76 11.04
CA ASP A 15 -6.01 12.01 10.34
C ASP A 15 -5.08 11.82 9.12
N TRP A 16 -5.50 12.34 7.97
CA TRP A 16 -4.74 12.24 6.72
C TRP A 16 -3.48 13.10 6.74
N THR A 17 -3.50 14.25 7.42
CA THR A 17 -2.36 15.15 7.56
C THR A 17 -1.25 14.46 8.33
N ASP A 18 -1.60 13.85 9.47
CA ASP A 18 -0.65 13.06 10.28
C ASP A 18 -0.03 11.91 9.46
N THR A 19 -0.86 11.22 8.67
CA THR A 19 -0.41 10.13 7.80
C THR A 19 0.58 10.62 6.75
N VAL A 20 0.30 11.76 6.10
CA VAL A 20 1.19 12.36 5.10
C VAL A 20 2.47 12.87 5.72
N VAL A 21 2.41 13.52 6.89
CA VAL A 21 3.59 13.97 7.64
C VAL A 21 4.49 12.79 7.98
N SER A 22 3.91 11.68 8.46
CA SER A 22 4.66 10.43 8.73
C SER A 22 5.34 9.86 7.48
N LEU A 23 4.70 9.93 6.31
CA LEU A 23 5.27 9.48 5.03
C LEU A 23 6.42 10.37 4.50
N LEU A 24 6.43 11.64 4.91
CA LEU A 24 7.49 12.58 4.55
C LEU A 24 8.70 12.47 5.48
N GLN A 25 8.52 11.92 6.69
CA GLN A 25 9.62 11.65 7.60
C GLN A 25 10.54 10.54 7.05
N PRO A 26 11.85 10.59 7.34
CA PRO A 26 12.76 9.52 6.96
C PRO A 26 12.36 8.21 7.66
N ALA A 27 12.01 7.17 6.90
CA ALA A 27 11.77 5.86 7.50
C ALA A 27 13.08 5.19 7.92
N ARG A 28 12.96 4.18 8.79
CA ARG A 28 14.09 3.41 9.35
C ARG A 28 14.97 2.76 8.27
N SER A 29 14.39 2.46 7.11
CA SER A 29 15.13 1.95 5.96
C SER A 29 14.56 2.51 4.66
N ARG A 30 15.41 2.60 3.63
CA ARG A 30 15.01 3.05 2.30
C ARG A 30 13.91 2.17 1.69
N LEU A 31 13.94 0.85 1.98
CA LEU A 31 12.91 -0.09 1.54
C LEU A 31 11.59 0.20 2.24
N ASP A 32 11.60 0.46 3.55
CA ASP A 32 10.39 0.81 4.31
C ASP A 32 9.79 2.13 3.82
N SER A 33 10.60 3.16 3.54
CA SER A 33 10.12 4.43 2.97
C SER A 33 9.39 4.22 1.64
N VAL A 34 9.97 3.39 0.76
CA VAL A 34 9.36 3.08 -0.55
C VAL A 34 8.09 2.26 -0.38
N LEU A 35 8.11 1.27 0.51
CA LEU A 35 6.95 0.43 0.85
C LEU A 35 5.78 1.27 1.34
N GLN A 36 6.00 2.12 2.34
CA GLN A 36 4.96 2.97 2.92
C GLN A 36 4.31 3.87 1.84
N LYS A 37 5.12 4.51 1.00
CA LYS A 37 4.64 5.36 -0.10
C LYS A 37 3.85 4.58 -1.15
N MET A 38 4.34 3.40 -1.56
CA MET A 38 3.64 2.54 -2.52
C MET A 38 2.29 2.06 -1.96
N VAL A 39 2.27 1.61 -0.71
CA VAL A 39 1.04 1.17 -0.02
C VAL A 39 0.04 2.31 0.06
N PHE A 40 0.49 3.50 0.45
CA PHE A 40 -0.36 4.70 0.50
C PHE A 40 -0.97 5.03 -0.87
N GLN A 41 -0.17 5.05 -1.94
CA GLN A 41 -0.65 5.25 -3.30
C GLN A 41 -1.66 4.20 -3.74
N MET A 42 -1.44 2.93 -3.40
CA MET A 42 -2.36 1.84 -3.74
C MET A 42 -3.68 1.90 -2.98
N VAL A 43 -3.65 2.27 -1.70
CA VAL A 43 -4.85 2.51 -0.91
C VAL A 43 -5.64 3.65 -1.53
N LEU A 44 -4.99 4.80 -1.80
CA LEU A 44 -5.64 5.95 -2.42
C LEU A 44 -6.25 5.60 -3.78
N TYR A 45 -5.50 4.89 -4.61
CA TYR A 45 -5.97 4.42 -5.92
C TYR A 45 -7.16 3.46 -5.79
N SER A 46 -7.17 2.56 -4.81
CA SER A 46 -8.28 1.64 -4.57
C SER A 46 -9.57 2.38 -4.18
N ILE A 47 -9.45 3.40 -3.32
CA ILE A 47 -10.57 4.27 -2.90
C ILE A 47 -11.09 5.06 -4.10
N TRP A 48 -10.18 5.69 -4.85
CA TRP A 48 -10.55 6.45 -6.04
C TRP A 48 -11.24 5.57 -7.08
N ARG A 49 -10.69 4.40 -7.37
CA ARG A 49 -11.27 3.44 -8.34
C ARG A 49 -12.68 3.02 -7.92
N GLU A 50 -12.88 2.72 -6.64
CA GLU A 50 -14.18 2.38 -6.07
C GLU A 50 -15.19 3.53 -6.23
N HIS A 51 -14.79 4.75 -5.85
CA HIS A 51 -15.64 5.93 -6.00
C HIS A 51 -15.97 6.22 -7.47
N ASN A 52 -15.01 6.03 -8.37
CA ASN A 52 -15.22 6.20 -9.81
C ASN A 52 -16.18 5.15 -10.36
N SER A 53 -16.03 3.88 -9.97
CA SER A 53 -16.97 2.82 -10.34
C SER A 53 -18.40 3.12 -9.87
N ARG A 54 -18.58 3.70 -8.67
CA ARG A 54 -19.90 4.14 -8.19
C ARG A 54 -20.52 5.24 -9.05
N ARG A 55 -19.73 6.24 -9.46
CA ARG A 55 -20.21 7.34 -10.31
C ARG A 55 -20.68 6.88 -11.69
N HIS A 56 -20.07 5.83 -12.24
CA HIS A 56 -20.37 5.33 -13.58
C HIS A 56 -21.32 4.12 -13.61
N GLY A 57 -22.14 3.94 -12.57
CA GLY A 57 -23.14 2.86 -12.53
C GLY A 57 -22.53 1.46 -12.51
N GLY A 58 -21.25 1.33 -12.13
CA GLY A 58 -20.63 0.04 -11.90
C GLY A 58 -21.38 -0.72 -10.82
N VAL A 59 -21.39 -2.05 -10.92
CA VAL A 59 -21.99 -2.94 -9.91
C VAL A 59 -21.60 -2.47 -8.52
N TRP A 60 -22.57 -2.36 -7.62
CA TRP A 60 -22.37 -2.18 -6.18
C TRP A 60 -21.63 -3.41 -5.64
N VAL A 61 -20.37 -3.55 -6.00
CA VAL A 61 -19.57 -4.62 -5.47
C VAL A 61 -19.44 -4.26 -4.00
N THR A 62 -20.01 -5.10 -3.16
CA THR A 62 -19.77 -5.19 -1.72
C THR A 62 -18.29 -5.56 -1.49
N ARG A 63 -17.38 -4.72 -2.00
CA ARG A 63 -15.94 -4.72 -1.87
C ARG A 63 -15.53 -4.04 -0.55
N LEU A 64 -16.51 -3.75 0.28
CA LEU A 64 -16.38 -3.05 1.56
C LEU A 64 -16.01 -3.97 2.72
N THR A 65 -15.81 -5.27 2.49
CA THR A 65 -15.13 -6.07 3.53
C THR A 65 -13.65 -5.69 3.51
N THR A 66 -13.16 -5.10 4.60
CA THR A 66 -11.75 -4.74 4.83
C THR A 66 -10.77 -5.85 4.40
N ALA A 67 -11.19 -7.12 4.55
CA ALA A 67 -10.45 -8.31 4.14
C ALA A 67 -10.33 -8.52 2.61
N LYS A 68 -11.33 -8.11 1.81
CA LYS A 68 -11.25 -8.18 0.34
C LYS A 68 -10.38 -7.05 -0.22
N ASN A 69 -10.39 -5.89 0.43
CA ASN A 69 -9.52 -4.77 0.09
C ASN A 69 -8.06 -5.08 0.40
N SER A 70 -7.75 -5.69 1.56
CA SER A 70 -6.38 -6.07 1.89
C SER A 70 -5.79 -7.08 0.88
N ARG A 71 -6.55 -8.10 0.46
CA ARG A 71 -6.12 -9.05 -0.58
C ARG A 71 -5.93 -8.37 -1.94
N SER A 72 -6.79 -7.42 -2.28
CA SER A 72 -6.68 -6.67 -3.53
C SER A 72 -5.45 -5.77 -3.53
N ILE A 73 -5.14 -5.14 -2.40
CA ILE A 73 -3.94 -4.32 -2.19
C ILE A 73 -2.69 -5.19 -2.26
N ASP A 74 -2.65 -6.35 -1.59
CA ASP A 74 -1.53 -7.30 -1.66
C ASP A 74 -1.27 -7.76 -3.11
N LYS A 75 -2.32 -8.11 -3.85
CA LYS A 75 -2.20 -8.48 -5.27
C LYS A 75 -1.67 -7.32 -6.14
N LEU A 76 -2.21 -6.13 -5.95
CA LEU A 76 -1.75 -4.92 -6.66
C LEU A 76 -0.27 -4.63 -6.35
N PHE A 77 0.11 -4.79 -5.10
CA PHE A 77 1.48 -4.57 -4.62
C PHE A 77 2.45 -5.53 -5.30
N ARG A 78 2.16 -6.84 -5.23
CA ARG A 78 2.96 -7.88 -5.88
C ARG A 78 3.07 -7.66 -7.39
N ASN A 79 1.95 -7.39 -8.05
CA ASN A 79 1.94 -7.13 -9.49
C ASN A 79 2.79 -5.91 -9.86
N ARG A 80 2.72 -4.82 -9.07
CA ARG A 80 3.52 -3.63 -9.30
C ARG A 80 5.01 -3.93 -9.15
N ILE A 81 5.42 -4.63 -8.10
CA ILE A 81 6.82 -5.03 -7.93
C ILE A 81 7.30 -5.92 -9.07
N SER A 82 6.53 -6.95 -9.41
CA SER A 82 6.91 -7.86 -10.50
C SER A 82 7.04 -7.13 -11.84
N SER A 83 6.22 -6.11 -12.08
CA SER A 83 6.30 -5.28 -13.30
C SER A 83 7.48 -4.32 -13.35
N LEU A 84 8.10 -4.00 -12.20
CA LEU A 84 9.24 -3.08 -12.16
C LEU A 84 10.53 -3.70 -12.73
N CYS A 85 10.53 -5.01 -13.07
CA CYS A 85 11.59 -5.72 -13.78
C CYS A 85 12.99 -5.27 -13.35
N TYR A 86 13.26 -5.35 -12.05
CA TYR A 86 14.48 -4.84 -11.46
C TYR A 86 15.73 -5.40 -12.15
N ALA A 87 16.57 -4.51 -12.68
CA ALA A 87 17.87 -4.87 -13.23
C ALA A 87 18.74 -5.65 -12.22
N ARG A 88 19.69 -6.45 -12.72
CA ARG A 88 20.63 -7.21 -11.88
C ARG A 88 21.40 -6.21 -11.00
N ALA A 89 21.19 -6.27 -9.68
CA ALA A 89 21.67 -5.33 -8.65
C ALA A 89 20.84 -4.04 -8.42
N HIS A 90 19.55 -4.03 -8.77
CA HIS A 90 18.69 -2.91 -8.41
C HIS A 90 18.57 -2.75 -6.88
N PRO A 91 18.68 -1.53 -6.34
CA PRO A 91 18.68 -1.30 -4.89
C PRO A 91 17.31 -1.55 -4.21
N LEU A 92 16.26 -1.87 -4.99
CA LEU A 92 14.94 -2.30 -4.49
C LEU A 92 14.69 -3.80 -4.66
N LYS A 93 15.71 -4.61 -5.00
CA LYS A 93 15.57 -6.07 -5.18
C LYS A 93 14.98 -6.79 -3.95
N GLY A 94 15.15 -6.22 -2.75
CA GLY A 94 14.60 -6.75 -1.49
C GLY A 94 13.15 -6.36 -1.17
N LEU A 95 12.50 -5.54 -2.00
CA LEU A 95 11.20 -4.94 -1.68
C LEU A 95 10.09 -5.99 -1.53
N MET A 96 10.09 -7.04 -2.37
CA MET A 96 9.11 -8.12 -2.28
C MET A 96 9.31 -8.97 -1.03
N LYS A 97 10.57 -9.29 -0.69
CA LYS A 97 10.92 -10.02 0.54
C LYS A 97 10.46 -9.22 1.77
N ARG A 98 10.76 -7.92 1.79
CA ARG A 98 10.37 -7.04 2.89
C ARG A 98 8.84 -6.93 3.02
N TRP A 99 8.10 -6.91 1.92
CA TRP A 99 6.63 -6.96 1.97
C TRP A 99 6.13 -8.22 2.69
N PHE A 100 6.65 -9.40 2.34
CA PHE A 100 6.28 -10.67 3.00
C PHE A 100 6.60 -10.71 4.49
N GLU A 101 7.64 -10.01 4.97
CA GLU A 101 7.93 -9.93 6.41
C GLU A 101 6.87 -9.11 7.17
N VAL A 102 6.20 -8.20 6.46
CA VAL A 102 5.29 -7.23 7.05
C VAL A 102 3.81 -7.55 6.80
N THR A 103 3.51 -8.42 5.84
CA THR A 103 2.17 -8.97 5.56
C THR A 103 1.87 -10.24 6.32
#